data_AF-A0A667XQY7-F1
#
_entry.id   AF-A0A667XQY7-F1
#
_cell.length_a   1.000
_cell.length_b   1.000
_cell.length_c   1.000
_cell.angle_alpha   90.00
_cell.angle_beta   90.00
_cell.angle_gamma   90.00
#
_symmetry.space_group_name_H-M   'P 1'
#
loop_
_entity.id
_entity.type
_entity.pdbx_description
1 polymer ?
#
loop_
_entity_poly.entity_id
_entity_poly.type
_entity_poly.pdbx_seq_one_letter_code
_entity_poly.pdbx_strand_id
1 'polypeptide(L)'
;IMLYLASPEHSIPDLMKIIKEYSVHSGYKINESKCEVMCIGKQVTDKFKGNLRFKWNQNAIKYLGVVIHNDPAKMYEANYQNTNKI
;
A
#
# COMPACT_ATOMS: atom_id res chain seq x y z
N ILE A 1 4.34 -8.75 2.12
CA ILE A 1 2.99 -9.16 1.67
C ILE A 1 2.37 -7.97 0.95
N MET A 2 1.63 -8.24 -0.13
CA MET A 2 0.80 -7.25 -0.83
C MET A 2 -0.66 -7.69 -0.73
N LEU A 3 -1.56 -6.74 -0.51
CA LEU A 3 -2.99 -6.99 -0.37
C LEU A 3 -3.74 -6.08 -1.35
N TYR A 4 -4.80 -6.60 -1.94
CA TYR A 4 -5.76 -5.84 -2.74
C TYR A 4 -7.11 -5.87 -2.04
N LEU A 5 -7.61 -4.70 -1.64
CA LEU A 5 -8.78 -4.57 -0.78
C LEU A 5 -9.83 -3.70 -1.45
N ALA A 6 -11.08 -4.14 -1.42
CA ALA A 6 -12.23 -3.34 -1.80
C ALA A 6 -12.83 -2.67 -0.55
N SER A 7 -13.48 -1.51 -0.73
CA SER A 7 -14.13 -0.77 0.36
C SER A 7 -13.18 -0.44 1.53
N PRO A 8 -12.09 0.30 1.29
CA PRO A 8 -11.00 0.53 2.26
C PRO A 8 -11.45 1.09 3.62
N GLU A 9 -12.52 1.88 3.65
CA GLU A 9 -13.07 2.44 4.89
C GLU A 9 -13.65 1.37 5.85
N HIS A 10 -13.97 0.18 5.33
CA HIS A 10 -14.42 -0.98 6.11
C HIS A 10 -13.30 -2.03 6.22
N SER A 11 -12.65 -2.36 5.09
CA SER A 11 -11.71 -3.48 5.03
C SER A 11 -10.39 -3.23 5.77
N ILE A 12 -9.88 -1.99 5.80
CA ILE A 12 -8.63 -1.68 6.50
C ILE A 12 -8.81 -1.78 8.02
N PRO A 13 -9.87 -1.21 8.64
CA PRO A 13 -10.16 -1.44 10.06
C PRO A 13 -10.23 -2.93 10.44
N ASP A 14 -10.94 -3.74 9.66
CA ASP A 14 -11.06 -5.19 9.91
C ASP A 14 -9.72 -5.90 9.77
N LEU A 15 -8.93 -5.56 8.75
CA LEU A 15 -7.57 -6.06 8.59
C LEU A 15 -6.68 -5.71 9.79
N MET A 16 -6.74 -4.47 10.27
CA MET A 16 -5.93 -4.03 11.42
C MET A 16 -6.33 -4.76 12.70
N LYS A 17 -7.62 -5.10 12.86
CA LYS A 17 -8.09 -5.96 13.96
C LYS A 17 -7.47 -7.36 13.87
N ILE A 18 -7.54 -8.01 12.71
CA ILE A 18 -6.95 -9.34 12.49
C ILE A 18 -5.43 -9.32 12.73
N ILE A 19 -4.73 -8.31 12.20
CA ILE A 19 -3.28 -8.16 12.40
C ILE A 19 -2.96 -7.99 13.89
N LYS A 20 -3.76 -7.20 14.62
CA LYS A 20 -3.57 -7.00 16.06
C LYS A 20 -3.79 -8.29 16.85
N GLU A 21 -4.82 -9.06 16.53
CA GLU A 21 -5.07 -10.38 17.15
C GLU A 21 -3.91 -11.35 16.86
N TYR A 22 -3.48 -11.43 15.60
CA TYR A 22 -2.31 -12.23 15.22
C TYR A 22 -1.02 -11.77 15.92
N SER A 23 -0.85 -10.46 16.12
CA SER A 23 0.31 -9.88 16.78
C SER A 23 0.44 -10.38 18.23
N VAL A 24 -0.69 -10.57 18.93
CA VAL A 24 -0.71 -11.10 20.31
C VAL A 24 -0.18 -12.53 20.36
N HIS A 25 -0.53 -13.37 19.39
CA HIS A 25 -0.14 -14.78 19.37
C HIS A 25 1.26 -15.02 18.80
N SER A 26 1.66 -14.23 17.81
CA SER A 26 2.93 -14.41 17.09
C SER A 26 4.10 -13.63 17.67
N GLY A 27 3.83 -12.62 18.51
CA GLY A 27 4.84 -11.70 19.02
C GLY A 27 5.35 -10.67 17.99
N TYR A 28 4.85 -10.69 16.75
CA TYR A 28 5.20 -9.70 15.73
C TYR A 28 4.27 -8.50 15.76
N LYS A 29 4.79 -7.31 15.42
CA LYS A 29 3.98 -6.08 15.28
C LYS A 29 4.18 -5.47 13.90
N ILE A 30 3.09 -5.06 13.27
CA ILE A 30 3.16 -4.31 12.00
C ILE A 30 3.80 -2.94 12.20
N ASN A 31 4.68 -2.57 11.29
CA ASN A 31 5.24 -1.22 11.23
C ASN A 31 4.45 -0.40 10.20
N GLU A 32 3.41 0.29 10.67
CA GLU A 32 2.51 1.07 9.81
C GLU A 32 3.24 2.14 8.98
N SER A 33 4.32 2.74 9.48
CA SER A 33 5.05 3.78 8.72
C SER A 33 5.85 3.22 7.54
N LYS A 34 6.06 1.90 7.50
CA LYS A 34 6.64 1.19 6.35
C LYS A 34 5.58 0.65 5.39
N CYS A 35 4.29 0.74 5.73
CA CYS A 35 3.21 0.32 4.85
C CYS A 35 2.93 1.41 3.80
N GLU A 36 2.98 1.03 2.53
CA GLU A 36 2.57 1.89 1.42
C GLU A 36 1.17 1.49 0.94
N VAL A 37 0.34 2.47 0.65
CA VAL A 37 -1.01 2.29 0.14
C VAL A 37 -1.22 3.17 -1.08
N MET A 38 -1.88 2.63 -2.10
CA MET A 38 -2.35 3.38 -3.27
C MET A 38 -3.82 3.06 -3.51
N CYS A 39 -4.63 4.11 -3.65
CA CYS A 39 -6.05 3.96 -3.97
C CYS A 39 -6.23 3.82 -5.48
N ILE A 40 -6.95 2.80 -5.91
CA ILE A 40 -7.33 2.59 -7.31
C ILE A 40 -8.80 2.98 -7.47
N GLY A 41 -9.09 3.94 -8.33
CA GLY A 41 -10.44 4.47 -8.52
C GLY A 41 -10.82 5.52 -7.46
N LYS A 42 -11.85 5.25 -6.66
CA LYS A 42 -12.38 6.22 -5.67
C LYS A 42 -11.37 6.44 -4.55
N GLN A 43 -11.01 7.70 -4.32
CA GLN A 43 -10.16 8.09 -3.21
C GLN A 43 -10.91 8.02 -1.87
N VAL A 44 -10.21 7.60 -0.82
CA VAL A 44 -10.70 7.69 0.56
C VAL A 44 -10.59 9.12 1.08
N THR A 45 -11.43 9.46 2.06
CA THR A 45 -11.42 10.78 2.68
C THR A 45 -10.10 11.06 3.39
N ASP A 46 -9.65 12.32 3.43
CA ASP A 46 -8.40 12.67 4.12
C ASP A 46 -8.51 12.47 5.64
N LYS A 47 -9.73 12.60 6.19
CA LYS A 47 -10.03 12.21 7.57
C LYS A 47 -9.70 10.73 7.82
N PHE A 48 -10.09 9.85 6.91
CA PHE A 48 -9.78 8.43 7.01
C PHE A 48 -8.27 8.17 6.89
N LYS A 49 -7.60 8.82 5.93
CA LYS A 49 -6.14 8.70 5.76
C LYS A 49 -5.38 9.13 7.02
N GLY A 50 -5.80 10.22 7.66
CA GLY A 50 -5.16 10.78 8.86
C GLY A 50 -5.24 9.88 10.10
N ASN A 51 -6.17 8.93 10.13
CA ASN A 51 -6.26 7.94 11.22
C ASN A 51 -5.20 6.83 11.12
N LEU A 52 -4.49 6.72 9.99
CA LEU A 52 -3.55 5.65 9.69
C LEU A 52 -2.17 6.23 9.41
N ARG A 53 -1.12 5.59 9.94
CA ARG A 53 0.27 6.04 9.72
C ARG A 53 0.88 5.52 8.42
N PHE A 54 0.05 5.04 7.51
CA PHE A 54 0.47 4.52 6.22
C PHE A 54 0.99 5.65 5.32
N LYS A 55 1.93 5.30 4.45
CA LYS A 55 2.35 6.18 3.36
C LYS A 55 1.34 6.06 2.22
N TRP A 56 0.47 7.07 2.13
CA TRP A 56 -0.53 7.18 1.07
C TRP A 56 0.10 7.75 -0.20
N ASN A 57 0.27 6.91 -1.21
CA ASN A 57 0.74 7.31 -2.53
C ASN A 57 -0.44 7.43 -3.50
N GLN A 58 -0.44 8.49 -4.32
CA GLN A 58 -1.52 8.72 -5.29
C GLN A 58 -1.40 7.84 -6.53
N ASN A 59 -0.17 7.62 -6.99
CA ASN A 59 0.09 7.11 -8.34
C ASN A 59 0.84 5.78 -8.38
N ALA A 60 1.71 5.51 -7.41
CA ALA A 60 2.52 4.29 -7.41
C ALA A 60 2.97 3.87 -6.01
N ILE A 61 3.20 2.57 -5.83
CA ILE A 61 3.88 1.98 -4.66
C ILE A 61 5.10 1.18 -5.11
N LYS A 62 6.04 0.93 -4.20
CA LYS A 62 7.18 0.04 -4.48
C LYS A 62 7.02 -1.30 -3.74
N TYR A 63 7.12 -2.41 -4.46
CA TYR A 63 7.09 -3.75 -3.88
C TYR A 63 8.21 -4.61 -4.44
N LEU A 64 9.07 -5.14 -3.57
CA LEU A 64 10.21 -6.01 -3.92
C LEU A 64 11.10 -5.45 -5.05
N GLY A 65 11.31 -4.13 -5.04
CA GLY A 65 12.14 -3.46 -6.06
C GLY A 65 11.36 -2.95 -7.26
N VAL A 66 10.15 -3.45 -7.50
CA VAL A 66 9.30 -3.08 -8.65
C VAL A 66 8.33 -1.96 -8.26
N VAL A 67 8.25 -0.93 -9.08
CA VAL A 67 7.27 0.15 -8.99
C VAL A 67 5.97 -0.31 -9.63
N ILE A 68 4.88 -0.25 -8.87
CA ILE A 68 3.52 -0.57 -9.32
C ILE A 68 2.77 0.75 -9.43
N HIS A 69 2.56 1.21 -10.66
CA HIS A 69 1.81 2.42 -10.99
C HIS A 69 0.34 2.06 -11.26
N ASN A 70 -0.58 2.96 -10.89
CA ASN A 70 -2.00 2.85 -11.22
C ASN A 70 -2.31 3.06 -12.72
N ASP A 71 -1.30 3.40 -13.51
CA ASP A 71 -1.38 3.65 -14.95
C ASP A 71 -0.45 2.62 -15.61
N PRO A 72 -1.02 1.58 -16.24
CA PRO A 72 -0.23 0.53 -16.87
C PRO A 72 0.77 1.05 -17.92
N ALA A 73 0.47 2.18 -18.60
CA ALA A 73 1.35 2.74 -19.61
C ALA A 73 2.69 3.24 -19.02
N LYS A 74 2.69 3.64 -17.74
CA LYS A 74 3.89 4.15 -17.03
C LYS A 74 4.72 3.05 -16.39
N MET A 75 4.23 1.81 -16.34
CA MET A 75 4.92 0.69 -15.69
C MET A 75 6.27 0.37 -16.31
N TYR A 76 6.36 0.40 -17.65
CA TYR A 76 7.61 0.11 -18.36
C TYR A 76 8.66 1.16 -18.04
N GLU A 77 8.32 2.44 -18.19
CA GLU A 77 9.19 3.56 -17.85
C GLU A 77 9.66 3.51 -16.40
N ALA A 78 8.74 3.33 -15.45
CA ALA A 78 9.03 3.34 -14.02
C ALA A 78 9.99 2.23 -13.57
N ASN A 79 10.12 1.14 -14.33
CA ASN A 79 10.91 -0.03 -13.94
C ASN A 79 12.12 -0.30 -14.83
N TYR A 80 12.10 0.14 -16.09
CA TYR A 80 13.08 -0.29 -17.10
C TYR A 80 13.85 0.84 -17.80
N GLN A 81 13.45 2.11 -17.68
CA GLN A 81 14.17 3.18 -18.38
C GLN A 81 15.59 3.43 -17.83
N ASN A 82 15.85 3.19 -16.54
CA ASN A 82 17.15 3.42 -15.93
C ASN A 82 18.07 2.19 -15.88
N THR A 83 17.56 1.00 -16.24
CA THR A 83 18.35 -0.24 -16.34
C THR A 83 19.04 -0.40 -17.70
N ASN A 84 18.67 0.39 -18.71
CA ASN A 84 19.26 0.37 -20.05
C ASN A 84 20.42 1.36 -20.26
N LYS A 85 20.99 1.92 -19.18
CA LYS A 85 22.26 2.67 -19.27
C LYS A 85 23.42 1.67 -19.15
N ILE A 86 23.70 0.97 -20.25
CA ILE A 86 24.95 0.22 -20.46
C ILE A 86 25.85 1.07 -21.33
#